data_AF-A0A2N0SE62-F1
#
_entry.id   AF-A0A2N0SE62-F1
#
_cell.length_a   1.000
_cell.length_b   1.000
_cell.length_c   1.000
_cell.angle_alpha   90.00
_cell.angle_beta   90.00
_cell.angle_gamma   90.00
#
_symmetry.space_group_name_H-M   'P 1'
#
loop_
_entity.id
_entity.type
_entity.pdbx_description
1 polymer ?
#
loop_
_entity_poly.entity_id
_entity_poly.type
_entity_poly.pdbx_seq_one_letter_code
_entity_poly.pdbx_strand_id
1 'polypeptide(L)'
;MKSIRFVPYTIEKSKRKAGVFIFYRNEMLKEYGPIRIQMTAFSKMMSEKWNALSENEKELWRQKHALSQYPAEQIPIENEYEEPAPIIIIQNPWQICGYLTTTFQWICNLCFLNYLNNLSAEYYQYYNL
;
A
#
# COMPACT_ATOMS: atom_id res chain seq x y z
N MET A 1 -46.40 -20.73 -36.30
CA MET A 1 -45.92 -21.10 -34.95
C MET A 1 -44.76 -20.19 -34.59
N LYS A 2 -44.80 -19.49 -33.44
CA LYS A 2 -43.69 -18.61 -33.00
C LYS A 2 -42.66 -19.47 -32.26
N SER A 3 -41.42 -19.52 -32.74
CA SER A 3 -40.34 -20.27 -32.09
C SER A 3 -39.90 -19.56 -30.82
N ILE A 4 -39.99 -20.24 -29.68
CA ILE A 4 -39.48 -19.75 -28.40
C ILE A 4 -37.96 -19.94 -28.42
N ARG A 5 -37.21 -18.84 -28.28
CA ARG A 5 -35.75 -18.87 -28.10
C ARG A 5 -35.44 -18.73 -26.62
N PHE A 6 -34.76 -19.73 -26.06
CA PHE A 6 -34.19 -19.65 -24.72
C PHE A 6 -32.89 -18.86 -24.79
N VAL A 7 -32.85 -17.72 -24.11
CA VAL A 7 -31.62 -16.94 -23.92
C VAL A 7 -31.01 -17.38 -22.59
N PRO A 8 -29.78 -17.91 -22.57
CA PRO A 8 -29.10 -18.24 -21.33
C PRO A 8 -28.73 -16.93 -20.63
N TYR A 9 -29.42 -16.60 -19.54
CA TYR A 9 -28.98 -15.52 -18.67
C TYR A 9 -28.03 -16.11 -17.63
N THR A 10 -26.82 -15.56 -17.56
CA THR A 10 -25.86 -15.88 -16.51
C THR A 10 -26.26 -15.11 -15.26
N ILE A 11 -26.69 -15.80 -14.21
CA ILE A 11 -26.80 -15.20 -12.88
C ILE A 11 -25.40 -14.88 -12.41
N GLU A 12 -25.01 -13.61 -12.44
CA GLU A 12 -23.84 -13.15 -11.71
C GLU A 12 -24.10 -13.36 -10.22
N LYS A 13 -23.53 -14.43 -9.66
CA LYS A 13 -23.62 -14.70 -8.24
C LYS A 13 -22.83 -13.63 -7.51
N SER A 14 -23.50 -12.79 -6.73
CA SER A 14 -22.81 -11.85 -5.85
C SER A 14 -21.85 -12.62 -4.95
N LYS A 15 -20.58 -12.20 -4.91
CA LYS A 15 -19.58 -12.83 -4.03
C LYS A 15 -20.03 -12.59 -2.59
N ARG A 16 -20.40 -13.67 -1.89
CA ARG A 16 -20.71 -13.61 -0.45
C ARG A 16 -19.50 -13.06 0.30
N LYS A 17 -19.75 -12.19 1.30
CA LYS A 17 -18.70 -11.75 2.22
C LYS A 17 -18.04 -12.97 2.85
N ALA A 18 -16.71 -12.97 2.89
CA ALA A 18 -15.96 -14.07 3.48
C ALA A 18 -16.32 -14.23 4.97
N GLY A 19 -16.31 -15.47 5.47
CA GLY A 19 -16.45 -15.71 6.91
C GLY A 19 -15.16 -15.35 7.66
N VAL A 20 -15.24 -15.26 8.99
CA VAL A 20 -14.13 -14.85 9.88
C VAL A 20 -12.89 -15.74 9.71
N PHE A 21 -13.07 -17.07 9.62
CA PHE A 21 -11.95 -17.98 9.38
C PHE A 21 -11.27 -17.76 8.02
N ILE A 22 -12.06 -17.49 6.97
CA ILE A 22 -11.52 -17.22 5.63
C ILE A 22 -10.75 -15.89 5.64
N PHE A 23 -11.24 -14.89 6.37
CA PHE A 23 -10.52 -13.64 6.62
C PHE A 23 -9.19 -13.91 7.34
N TYR A 24 -9.20 -14.63 8.46
CA TYR A 24 -8.00 -15.03 9.19
C TYR A 24 -6.97 -15.72 8.28
N ARG A 25 -7.39 -16.75 7.54
CA ARG A 25 -6.50 -17.49 6.62
C ARG A 25 -5.88 -16.56 5.58
N ASN A 26 -6.64 -15.61 5.05
CA ASN A 26 -6.14 -14.67 4.05
C ASN A 26 -5.16 -13.65 4.66
N GLU A 27 -5.39 -13.19 5.89
CA GLU A 27 -4.45 -12.33 6.62
C GLU A 27 -3.14 -13.08 6.89
N MET A 28 -3.23 -14.32 7.35
CA MET A 28 -2.05 -15.19 7.50
C MET A 28 -1.32 -15.35 6.15
N LEU A 29 -2.04 -15.54 5.05
CA LEU A 29 -1.42 -15.66 3.73
C LEU A 29 -0.63 -14.40 3.33
N LYS A 30 -1.13 -13.20 3.67
CA LYS A 30 -0.41 -11.94 3.45
C LYS A 30 0.86 -11.88 4.29
N GLU A 31 0.79 -12.32 5.54
CA GLU A 31 1.92 -12.34 6.47
C GLU A 31 3.01 -13.35 6.06
N TYR A 32 2.61 -14.55 5.64
CA TYR A 32 3.54 -15.58 5.15
C TYR A 32 4.13 -15.27 3.77
N GLY A 33 3.45 -14.44 2.96
CA GLY A 33 3.89 -14.09 1.62
C GLY A 33 3.72 -15.24 0.61
N PRO A 34 4.56 -15.30 -0.45
CA PRO A 34 4.42 -16.31 -1.50
C PRO A 34 4.71 -17.72 -0.96
N ILE A 35 3.65 -18.48 -0.77
CA ILE A 35 3.73 -19.87 -0.33
C ILE A 35 3.97 -20.83 -1.49
N ARG A 36 4.89 -21.79 -1.30
CA ARG A 36 5.16 -22.89 -2.26
C ARG A 36 4.27 -24.12 -2.04
N ILE A 37 3.35 -24.06 -1.09
CA ILE A 37 2.44 -25.15 -0.76
C ILE A 37 1.07 -24.94 -1.39
N GLN A 38 0.39 -26.04 -1.69
CA GLN A 38 -0.96 -26.01 -2.23
C GLN A 38 -1.93 -25.31 -1.26
N MET A 39 -2.84 -24.50 -1.79
CA MET A 39 -3.82 -23.73 -0.98
C MET A 39 -4.68 -24.63 -0.08
N THR A 40 -4.94 -25.87 -0.51
CA THR A 40 -5.67 -26.88 0.29
C THR A 40 -4.89 -27.29 1.53
N ALA A 41 -3.60 -27.57 1.39
CA ALA A 41 -2.71 -27.90 2.49
C ALA A 41 -2.55 -26.71 3.45
N PHE A 42 -2.38 -25.50 2.91
CA PHE A 42 -2.32 -24.28 3.72
C PHE A 42 -3.63 -24.05 4.50
N SER A 43 -4.78 -24.21 3.84
CA SER A 43 -6.09 -24.06 4.49
C SER A 43 -6.30 -25.08 5.62
N LYS A 44 -5.81 -26.31 5.45
CA LYS A 44 -5.84 -27.34 6.51
C LYS A 44 -5.00 -26.92 7.72
N MET A 45 -3.75 -26.50 7.48
CA MET A 45 -2.86 -26.01 8.53
C MET A 45 -3.45 -24.81 9.28
N MET A 46 -4.05 -23.85 8.55
CA MET A 46 -4.70 -22.71 9.18
C MET A 46 -5.96 -23.08 9.95
N SER A 47 -6.69 -24.12 9.52
CA SER A 47 -7.84 -24.63 10.28
C SER A 47 -7.40 -25.22 11.61
N GLU A 48 -6.29 -25.96 11.64
CA GLU A 48 -5.73 -26.53 12.88
C GLU A 48 -5.28 -25.41 13.82
N LYS A 49 -4.56 -24.40 13.30
CA LYS A 49 -4.17 -23.22 14.09
C LYS A 49 -5.37 -22.44 14.61
N TRP A 50 -6.39 -22.22 13.78
CA TRP A 50 -7.62 -21.54 14.18
C TRP A 50 -8.34 -22.28 15.30
N ASN A 51 -8.41 -23.60 15.24
CA ASN A 51 -9.03 -24.40 16.29
C ASN A 51 -8.26 -24.33 17.60
N ALA A 52 -6.93 -24.23 17.53
CA ALA A 52 -6.05 -24.07 18.69
C ALA A 52 -6.10 -22.67 19.33
N LEU A 53 -6.63 -21.65 18.64
CA LEU A 53 -6.84 -20.33 19.23
C LEU A 53 -7.85 -20.38 20.37
N SER A 54 -7.54 -19.64 21.43
CA SER A 54 -8.47 -19.38 22.53
C SER A 54 -9.68 -18.59 22.03
N GLU A 55 -10.78 -18.64 22.79
CA GLU A 55 -11.99 -17.90 22.41
C GLU A 55 -11.76 -16.37 22.40
N ASN A 56 -10.90 -15.86 23.28
CA ASN A 56 -10.50 -14.45 23.31
C ASN A 56 -9.79 -14.03 22.01
N GLU A 57 -8.90 -14.87 21.49
CA GLU A 57 -8.21 -14.60 20.22
C GLU A 57 -9.18 -14.66 19.04
N LYS A 58 -10.11 -15.63 19.03
CA LYS A 58 -11.17 -15.71 18.02
C LYS A 58 -12.06 -14.49 18.04
N GLU A 59 -12.34 -13.93 19.21
CA GLU A 59 -13.09 -12.69 19.36
C GLU A 59 -12.35 -11.49 18.75
N LEU A 60 -11.05 -11.36 19.00
CA LEU A 60 -10.23 -10.33 18.34
C LEU A 60 -10.30 -10.44 16.80
N TRP A 61 -10.30 -11.67 16.26
CA TRP A 61 -10.47 -11.89 14.83
C TRP A 61 -11.88 -11.56 14.34
N ARG A 62 -12.93 -11.83 15.12
CA ARG A 62 -14.30 -11.38 14.83
C ARG A 62 -14.38 -9.87 14.74
N GLN A 63 -13.78 -9.15 15.68
CA GLN A 63 -13.74 -7.69 15.70
C GLN A 63 -12.96 -7.12 14.51
N LYS A 64 -11.75 -7.63 14.24
CA LYS A 64 -10.96 -7.23 13.07
C LYS A 64 -11.71 -7.46 11.77
N HIS A 65 -12.37 -8.61 11.64
CA HIS A 65 -13.18 -8.92 10.47
C HIS A 65 -14.35 -7.95 10.33
N ALA A 66 -15.06 -7.63 11.41
CA ALA A 66 -16.15 -6.66 11.39
C ALA A 66 -15.67 -5.27 10.92
N LEU A 67 -14.53 -4.80 11.43
CA LEU A 67 -13.92 -3.54 11.01
C LEU A 67 -13.53 -3.56 9.52
N SER A 68 -12.99 -4.68 9.01
CA SER A 68 -12.61 -4.81 7.60
C SER A 68 -13.78 -4.79 6.62
N GLN A 69 -15.02 -5.02 7.08
CA GLN A 69 -16.21 -4.96 6.23
C GLN A 69 -16.66 -3.54 5.91
N TYR A 70 -16.17 -2.57 6.66
CA TYR A 70 -16.35 -1.16 6.35
C TYR A 70 -15.17 -0.75 5.47
N PRO A 71 -15.41 -0.33 4.21
CA PRO A 71 -14.35 0.35 3.48
C PRO A 71 -13.93 1.54 4.35
N ALA A 72 -12.64 1.67 4.62
CA ALA A 72 -12.13 2.87 5.27
C ALA A 72 -12.73 4.05 4.51
N GLU A 73 -13.53 4.88 5.20
CA GLU A 73 -13.96 6.15 4.63
C GLU A 73 -12.66 6.82 4.20
N GLN A 74 -12.51 6.97 2.88
CA GLN A 74 -11.54 7.90 2.36
C GLN A 74 -12.08 9.23 2.84
N ILE A 75 -11.65 9.69 4.02
CA ILE A 75 -11.81 11.07 4.42
C ILE A 75 -11.20 11.82 3.24
N PRO A 76 -11.99 12.56 2.44
CA PRO A 76 -11.40 13.44 1.47
C PRO A 76 -10.46 14.31 2.31
N ILE A 77 -9.18 14.29 1.99
CA ILE A 77 -8.28 15.32 2.49
C ILE A 77 -8.88 16.58 1.88
N GLU A 78 -9.76 17.26 2.62
CA GLU A 78 -10.11 18.64 2.35
C GLU A 78 -8.77 19.35 2.43
N ASN A 79 -8.17 19.60 1.27
CA ASN A 79 -7.07 20.52 1.16
C ASN A 79 -7.66 21.86 1.58
N GLU A 80 -7.61 22.14 2.87
CA GLU A 80 -7.74 23.48 3.39
C GLU A 80 -6.70 24.29 2.62
N TYR A 81 -7.18 25.16 1.73
CA TYR A 81 -6.33 26.08 1.00
C TYR A 81 -5.72 27.05 2.03
N GLU A 82 -4.63 26.64 2.68
CA GLU A 82 -3.72 27.60 3.28
C GLU A 82 -3.07 28.37 2.12
N GLU A 83 -3.30 29.69 2.10
CA GLU A 83 -2.61 30.61 1.21
C GLU A 83 -1.11 30.26 1.18
N PRO A 84 -0.47 30.18 0.00
CA PRO A 84 0.93 29.83 -0.05
C PRO A 84 1.74 30.87 0.71
N ALA A 85 2.31 30.45 1.85
CA ALA A 85 3.29 31.21 2.57
C ALA A 85 4.37 31.71 1.59
N PRO A 86 4.84 32.97 1.72
CA PRO A 86 5.75 33.54 0.76
C PRO A 86 6.99 32.65 0.62
N ILE A 87 7.25 32.22 -0.61
CA ILE A 87 8.44 31.46 -0.99
C ILE A 87 9.65 32.35 -0.67
N ILE A 88 10.34 32.05 0.43
CA ILE A 88 11.67 32.60 0.67
C ILE A 88 12.59 31.86 -0.30
N ILE A 89 12.89 32.50 -1.43
CA ILE A 89 13.91 32.03 -2.36
C ILE A 89 15.26 32.17 -1.66
N ILE A 90 15.77 31.07 -1.10
CA ILE A 90 17.13 31.02 -0.57
C ILE A 90 18.09 31.02 -1.77
N GLN A 91 18.53 32.20 -2.18
CA GLN A 91 19.60 32.39 -3.17
C GLN A 91 20.96 32.01 -2.57
N ASN A 92 21.19 30.72 -2.29
CA ASN A 92 22.47 30.01 -2.39
C ASN A 92 22.43 28.69 -1.61
N PRO A 93 22.56 27.53 -2.27
CA PRO A 93 22.57 26.23 -1.59
C PRO A 93 23.87 25.92 -0.82
N TRP A 94 24.79 26.86 -0.68
CA TRP A 94 26.13 26.64 -0.10
C TRP A 94 26.25 27.01 1.39
N GLN A 95 25.17 27.39 2.07
CA GLN A 95 25.23 27.84 3.47
C GLN A 95 24.71 26.86 4.53
N ILE A 96 24.58 25.55 4.23
CA ILE A 96 24.11 24.57 5.23
C ILE A 96 25.27 23.86 5.99
N CYS A 97 26.54 24.14 5.66
CA CYS A 97 27.66 23.59 6.43
C CYS A 97 28.54 24.71 6.96
N GLY A 98 28.22 25.19 8.16
CA GLY A 98 29.11 26.06 8.90
C GLY A 98 30.31 25.27 9.41
N TYR A 99 31.43 25.33 8.69
CA TYR A 99 32.79 25.50 9.22
C TYR A 99 33.71 25.90 8.06
N LEU A 100 34.18 27.16 8.07
CA LEU A 100 35.33 27.56 7.28
C LEU A 100 36.56 26.79 7.80
N THR A 101 37.28 26.08 6.94
CA THR A 101 38.60 26.47 6.40
C THR A 101 39.30 25.30 5.70
N THR A 102 39.83 25.62 4.52
CA THR A 102 41.02 25.06 3.86
C THR A 102 41.11 23.56 3.58
N THR A 103 41.11 23.27 2.27
CA THR A 103 41.76 22.14 1.59
C THR A 103 41.32 20.74 2.02
N PHE A 104 40.23 20.24 1.43
CA PHE A 104 40.21 19.02 0.60
C PHE A 104 38.75 18.61 0.29
N GLN A 105 38.57 18.11 -0.93
CA GLN A 105 37.34 17.78 -1.62
C GLN A 105 36.53 16.65 -0.95
N TRP A 106 35.57 16.97 -0.07
CA TRP A 106 34.56 15.99 0.36
C TRP A 106 33.17 16.63 0.36
N ILE A 107 32.45 16.48 -0.74
CA ILE A 107 31.02 16.73 -0.80
C ILE A 107 30.34 15.71 0.12
N CYS A 108 29.54 16.16 1.09
CA CYS A 108 28.76 15.28 1.94
C CYS A 108 27.78 14.42 1.10
N ASN A 109 27.55 13.16 1.47
CA ASN A 109 26.65 12.23 0.75
C ASN A 109 25.26 12.81 0.46
N LEU A 110 24.74 13.66 1.35
CA LEU A 110 23.47 14.39 1.14
C LEU A 110 23.53 15.40 -0.02
N CYS A 111 24.65 16.09 -0.19
CA CYS A 111 24.85 17.02 -1.30
C CYS A 111 25.12 16.29 -2.63
N PHE A 112 25.80 15.13 -2.60
CA PHE A 112 26.01 14.31 -3.80
C PHE A 112 24.71 13.70 -4.33
N LEU A 113 23.84 13.22 -3.45
CA LEU A 113 22.53 12.67 -3.81
C LEU A 113 21.61 13.75 -4.41
N ASN A 114 21.63 14.97 -3.88
CA ASN A 114 20.87 16.08 -4.46
C ASN A 114 21.39 16.53 -5.83
N TYR A 115 22.70 16.48 -6.06
CA TYR A 115 23.28 16.78 -7.38
C TYR A 115 22.88 15.75 -8.45
N LEU A 116 22.94 14.46 -8.12
CA LEU A 116 22.53 13.39 -9.05
C LEU A 116 21.03 13.42 -9.36
N ASN A 117 20.19 13.71 -8.37
CA ASN A 117 18.74 13.83 -8.59
C ASN A 117 18.40 14.98 -9.55
N ASN A 118 19.08 16.12 -9.44
CA ASN A 118 18.84 17.26 -10.34
C ASN A 118 19.31 17.01 -11.78
N LEU A 119 20.45 16.32 -11.98
CA LEU A 119 20.88 15.93 -13.34
C LEU A 119 19.93 14.95 -14.03
N SER A 120 19.31 14.04 -13.27
CA SER A 120 18.34 13.09 -13.81
C SER A 120 17.03 13.76 -14.25
N ALA A 121 16.62 14.84 -13.55
CA ALA A 121 15.40 15.57 -13.86
C ALA A 121 15.51 16.35 -15.18
N GLU A 122 16.68 16.90 -15.49
CA GLU A 122 16.91 17.64 -16.74
C GLU A 122 17.00 16.72 -17.97
N TYR A 123 17.49 15.49 -17.82
CA TYR A 123 17.65 14.56 -18.95
C TYR A 123 16.32 13.99 -19.47
N TYR A 124 15.33 13.81 -18.59
CA TYR A 124 14.02 13.25 -18.97
C TYR A 124 13.05 14.26 -19.62
N GLN A 125 13.33 15.57 -19.54
CA GLN A 125 12.54 16.58 -20.24
C GLN A 125 12.92 16.75 -21.72
N TYR A 126 14.10 16.27 -22.15
CA TYR A 126 14.61 16.54 -23.50
C TYR A 126 14.40 15.42 -24.54
N TYR A 127 13.94 14.22 -24.15
CA TYR A 127 13.82 13.06 -25.07
C TYR A 127 12.41 12.47 -25.23
N ASN A 128 11.36 13.19 -24.81
CA ASN A 128 9.96 12.80 -25.08
C ASN A 128 9.17 13.95 -25.75
N LEU A 129 9.69 14.47 -26.86
CA LEU A 129 8.96 15.27 -27.85
C LEU A 129 9.26 14.74 -29.25
#